data_AF-A0A919PU72-F1
#
_entry.id   AF-A0A919PU72-F1
#
_cell.length_a   1.000
_cell.length_b   1.000
_cell.length_c   1.000
_cell.angle_alpha   90.00
_cell.angle_beta   90.00
_cell.angle_gamma   90.00
#
_symmetry.space_group_name_H-M   'P 1'
#
loop_
_entity.id
_entity.type
_entity.pdbx_description
1 polymer ?
#
loop_
_entity_poly.entity_id
_entity_poly.type
_entity_poly.pdbx_seq_one_letter_code
_entity_poly.pdbx_strand_id
1 'polypeptide(L)'
;MAAITVTGDLIDVRFSAWERLWIGRGRQAIPVAGVRHVSLVAEPLRLAHGGRRGIVVSGFLKIGIWGLFGGPRQLVAARRGEPGLHLVLDPPAAGGEFDEAVLSDPAATGIVDAISRAMAARA
;
A
#
# COMPACT_ATOMS: atom_id res chain seq x y z
N MET A 1 9.44 -7.52 -5.41
CA MET A 1 8.37 -6.88 -4.62
C MET A 1 7.70 -5.86 -5.51
N ALA A 2 6.51 -5.39 -5.14
CA ALA A 2 5.87 -4.26 -5.80
C ALA A 2 6.84 -3.07 -5.84
N ALA A 3 6.89 -2.37 -6.97
CA ALA A 3 7.67 -1.14 -7.12
C ALA A 3 6.76 0.06 -6.92
N ILE A 4 7.20 1.03 -6.11
CA ILE A 4 6.45 2.25 -5.84
C ILE A 4 7.15 3.42 -6.51
N THR A 5 6.41 4.23 -7.25
CA THR A 5 6.93 5.46 -7.86
C THR A 5 5.98 6.60 -7.58
N VAL A 6 6.52 7.74 -7.14
CA VAL A 6 5.75 8.96 -6.93
C VAL A 6 6.09 9.92 -8.06
N THR A 7 5.10 10.25 -8.89
CA THR A 7 5.25 11.13 -10.04
C THR A 7 4.23 12.25 -9.94
N GLY A 8 4.68 13.47 -9.63
CA GLY A 8 3.79 14.61 -9.43
C GLY A 8 2.82 14.35 -8.27
N ASP A 9 1.53 14.28 -8.59
CA ASP A 9 0.41 14.03 -7.68
C ASP A 9 -0.10 12.59 -7.71
N LEU A 10 0.65 11.66 -8.34
CA LEU A 10 0.25 10.26 -8.49
C LEU A 10 1.26 9.32 -7.83
N ILE A 11 0.76 8.41 -7.01
CA ILE A 11 1.51 7.27 -6.47
C ILE A 11 1.17 6.06 -7.33
N ASP A 12 2.18 5.52 -8.01
CA ASP A 12 2.07 4.35 -8.86
C ASP A 12 2.66 3.14 -8.16
N VAL A 13 1.82 2.14 -7.90
CA VAL A 13 2.21 0.87 -7.31
C VAL A 13 2.14 -0.19 -8.40
N ARG A 14 3.29 -0.72 -8.80
CA ARG A 14 3.41 -1.73 -9.86
C ARG A 14 3.72 -3.08 -9.25
N PHE A 15 2.80 -4.02 -9.45
CA PHE A 15 2.94 -5.39 -8.95
C PHE A 15 3.74 -6.24 -9.93
N SER A 16 4.66 -7.02 -9.37
CA SER A 16 5.41 -8.03 -10.10
C SER A 16 4.49 -9.16 -10.59
N ALA A 17 4.94 -9.93 -11.58
CA ALA A 17 4.13 -10.92 -12.28
C ALA A 17 3.39 -11.91 -11.36
N TRP A 18 3.98 -12.29 -10.24
CA TRP A 18 3.39 -13.24 -9.30
C TRP A 18 2.49 -12.57 -8.25
N GLU A 19 2.77 -11.33 -7.83
CA GLU A 19 1.87 -10.52 -6.99
C GLU A 19 0.54 -10.28 -7.70
N ARG A 20 0.58 -10.09 -9.02
CA ARG A 20 -0.60 -9.90 -9.89
C ARG A 20 -1.60 -11.05 -9.78
N LEU A 21 -1.13 -12.28 -9.59
CA LEU A 21 -1.99 -13.46 -9.46
C LEU A 21 -2.86 -13.38 -8.19
N TRP A 22 -2.32 -12.79 -7.13
CA TRP A 22 -3.00 -12.71 -5.83
C TRP A 22 -3.79 -11.42 -5.62
N ILE A 23 -3.32 -10.32 -6.21
CA ILE A 23 -4.01 -9.01 -6.14
C ILE A 23 -5.06 -8.87 -7.26
N GLY A 24 -4.90 -9.58 -8.37
CA GLY A 24 -5.79 -9.54 -9.53
C GLY A 24 -5.57 -8.32 -10.45
N ARG A 25 -4.50 -7.54 -10.24
CA ARG A 25 -4.14 -6.39 -11.09
C ARG A 25 -2.64 -6.19 -11.20
N GLY A 26 -2.21 -5.57 -12.30
CA GLY A 26 -0.81 -5.20 -12.59
C GLY A 26 -0.32 -3.93 -11.90
N ARG A 27 -1.24 -3.00 -11.64
CA ARG A 27 -0.93 -1.64 -11.23
C ARG A 27 -2.05 -1.12 -10.35
N GLN A 28 -1.71 -0.34 -9.34
CA GLN A 28 -2.64 0.50 -8.58
C GLN A 28 -2.12 1.93 -8.63
N ALA A 29 -2.93 2.83 -9.18
CA ALA A 29 -2.65 4.26 -9.18
C ALA A 29 -3.46 4.89 -8.04
N ILE A 30 -2.79 5.66 -7.17
CA ILE A 30 -3.39 6.34 -6.02
C ILE A 30 -3.07 7.82 -6.16
N PRO A 31 -4.06 8.69 -6.42
CA PRO A 31 -3.86 10.12 -6.36
C PRO A 31 -3.41 10.53 -4.96
N VAL A 32 -2.41 11.40 -4.84
CA VAL A 32 -1.99 12.00 -3.56
C VAL A 32 -3.18 12.74 -2.92
N ALA A 33 -4.12 13.24 -3.74
CA ALA A 33 -5.39 13.80 -3.29
C ALA A 33 -6.26 12.85 -2.46
N GLY A 34 -6.16 11.55 -2.71
CA GLY A 34 -6.85 10.51 -1.96
C GLY A 34 -6.07 9.99 -0.77
N VAL A 35 -4.87 10.50 -0.47
CA VAL A 35 -4.08 10.08 0.71
C VAL A 35 -4.42 11.00 1.88
N ARG A 36 -4.97 10.40 2.94
CA ARG A 36 -5.27 11.10 4.20
C ARG A 36 -4.09 11.11 5.15
N HIS A 37 -3.33 10.01 5.16
CA HIS A 37 -2.17 9.87 6.01
C HIS A 37 -1.15 8.95 5.34
N VAL A 38 0.13 9.23 5.58
CA VAL A 38 1.25 8.40 5.15
C VAL A 38 2.20 8.20 6.33
N SER A 39 2.64 6.96 6.56
CA SER A 39 3.58 6.64 7.62
C SER A 39 4.58 5.56 7.21
N LEU A 40 5.77 5.63 7.81
CA LEU A 40 6.76 4.57 7.75
C LEU A 40 6.46 3.53 8.83
N VAL A 41 6.57 2.26 8.48
CA VAL A 41 6.22 1.14 9.35
C VAL A 41 7.37 0.16 9.42
N ALA A 42 7.84 -0.11 10.65
CA ALA A 42 8.92 -1.08 10.88
C ALA A 42 8.47 -2.53 10.63
N GLU A 43 7.21 -2.86 10.96
CA GLU A 43 6.66 -4.21 10.88
C GLU A 43 5.38 -4.28 10.02
N PRO A 44 5.49 -4.10 8.68
CA PRO A 44 4.32 -4.01 7.80
C PRO A 44 3.45 -5.29 7.81
N LEU A 45 4.05 -6.45 8.08
CA LEU A 45 3.31 -7.70 8.20
C LEU A 45 2.28 -7.69 9.34
N ARG A 46 2.50 -6.92 10.41
CA ARG A 46 1.57 -6.86 11.55
C ARG A 46 0.37 -5.97 11.29
N LEU A 47 0.49 -5.00 10.38
CA LEU A 47 -0.62 -4.11 10.00
C LEU A 47 -1.69 -4.80 9.17
N ALA A 48 -1.32 -5.82 8.39
CA ALA A 48 -2.27 -6.57 7.57
C ALA A 48 -3.14 -7.51 8.43
N HIS A 49 -4.43 -7.20 8.57
CA HIS A 49 -5.35 -7.88 9.48
C HIS A 49 -6.75 -8.15 8.87
N GLY A 50 -7.55 -8.96 9.55
CA GLY A 50 -8.92 -9.30 9.13
C GLY A 50 -9.01 -10.39 8.04
N GLY A 51 -10.23 -10.57 7.51
CA GLY A 51 -10.51 -11.52 6.42
C GLY A 51 -9.70 -11.21 5.16
N ARG A 52 -9.24 -12.23 4.44
CA ARG A 52 -8.29 -12.05 3.32
C ARG A 52 -8.66 -12.80 2.06
N ARG A 53 -8.25 -12.23 0.93
CA ARG A 53 -8.11 -12.86 -0.40
C ARG A 53 -6.70 -12.60 -0.90
N GLY A 54 -5.83 -13.60 -0.78
CA GLY A 54 -4.42 -13.45 -1.12
C GLY A 54 -3.53 -14.52 -0.48
N ILE A 55 -2.22 -14.40 -0.72
CA ILE A 55 -1.21 -15.33 -0.21
C ILE A 55 -0.59 -14.84 1.10
N VAL A 56 -0.32 -15.79 1.99
CA VAL A 56 0.45 -15.59 3.22
C VAL A 56 1.55 -16.64 3.24
N VAL A 57 2.79 -16.19 3.40
CA VAL A 57 3.90 -17.04 3.82
C VAL A 57 4.22 -16.63 5.24
N SER A 58 3.89 -17.49 6.20
CA SER A 58 3.93 -17.19 7.63
C SER A 58 5.26 -16.57 8.04
N GLY A 59 5.19 -15.37 8.62
CA GLY A 59 6.37 -14.63 9.10
C GLY A 59 7.28 -14.05 8.01
N PHE A 60 6.93 -14.17 6.73
CA PHE A 60 7.78 -13.71 5.62
C PHE A 60 7.08 -12.72 4.70
N LEU A 61 5.82 -12.97 4.34
CA LEU A 61 5.16 -12.26 3.25
C LEU A 61 3.63 -12.29 3.39
N LYS A 62 3.00 -11.16 3.09
CA LYS A 62 1.55 -11.02 2.94
C LYS A 62 1.26 -10.25 1.66
N ILE A 63 0.51 -10.85 0.73
CA ILE A 63 0.08 -10.18 -0.51
C ILE A 63 -1.39 -10.44 -0.76
N GLY A 64 -2.13 -9.41 -1.15
CA GLY A 64 -3.52 -9.51 -1.58
C GLY A 64 -4.40 -8.46 -0.93
N ILE A 65 -5.68 -8.78 -0.82
CA ILE A 65 -6.68 -7.90 -0.21
C ILE A 65 -7.02 -8.44 1.19
N TRP A 66 -6.97 -7.57 2.19
CA TRP A 66 -7.26 -7.87 3.59
C TRP A 66 -8.43 -7.00 4.09
N GLY A 67 -8.92 -7.27 5.29
CA GLY A 67 -10.08 -6.56 5.85
C GLY A 67 -11.45 -6.92 5.25
N LEU A 68 -11.60 -8.04 4.54
CA LEU A 68 -12.84 -8.37 3.80
C LEU A 68 -14.11 -8.55 4.68
N PHE A 69 -13.95 -8.78 5.98
CA PHE A 69 -15.07 -9.00 6.90
C PHE A 69 -14.97 -8.07 8.12
N GLY A 70 -15.46 -6.83 7.96
CA GLY A 70 -15.67 -5.92 9.09
C GLY A 70 -14.48 -5.03 9.48
N GLY A 71 -13.48 -4.85 8.61
CA GLY A 71 -12.36 -3.93 8.82
C GLY A 71 -12.12 -3.03 7.59
N PRO A 72 -11.20 -2.04 7.69
CA PRO A 72 -10.78 -1.26 6.53
C PRO A 72 -10.23 -2.21 5.46
N ARG A 73 -10.66 -2.04 4.21
CA ARG A 73 -10.20 -2.89 3.11
C ARG A 73 -8.78 -2.50 2.74
N GLN A 74 -7.84 -3.40 3.01
CA GLN A 74 -6.42 -3.12 2.84
C GLN A 74 -5.88 -3.79 1.57
N LEU A 75 -5.18 -3.02 0.75
CA LEU A 75 -4.29 -3.54 -0.30
C LEU A 75 -2.92 -3.82 0.33
N VAL A 76 -2.51 -5.08 0.34
CA VAL A 76 -1.28 -5.50 1.02
C VAL A 76 -0.28 -6.10 0.04
N ALA A 77 0.94 -5.60 0.07
CA ALA A 77 2.13 -6.19 -0.53
C ALA A 77 3.31 -5.96 0.42
N ALA A 78 3.34 -6.73 1.51
CA ALA A 78 4.26 -6.52 2.63
C ALA A 78 5.19 -7.72 2.80
N ARG A 79 6.47 -7.45 3.10
CA ARG A 79 7.51 -8.46 3.31
C ARG A 79 8.33 -8.17 4.56
N ARG A 80 8.81 -9.24 5.20
CA ARG A 80 9.74 -9.16 6.32
C ARG A 80 11.11 -8.66 5.87
N GLY A 81 11.71 -7.78 6.68
CA GLY A 81 13.06 -7.27 6.46
C GLY A 81 13.15 -6.14 5.44
N GLU A 82 12.00 -5.70 4.89
CA GLU A 82 11.90 -4.52 4.05
C GLU A 82 11.07 -3.45 4.78
N PRO A 83 11.48 -2.17 4.76
CA PRO A 83 10.71 -1.08 5.31
C PRO A 83 9.29 -1.05 4.74
N GLY A 84 8.32 -0.74 5.61
CA GLY A 84 6.92 -0.63 5.25
C GLY A 84 6.47 0.82 5.04
N LEU A 85 5.57 1.01 4.10
CA LEU A 85 4.78 2.21 3.87
C LEU A 85 3.33 1.86 4.19
N HIS A 86 2.68 2.67 5.04
CA HIS A 86 1.24 2.60 5.26
C HIS A 86 0.58 3.89 4.80
N LEU A 87 -0.34 3.75 3.86
CA LEU A 87 -1.18 4.81 3.36
C LEU A 87 -2.60 4.60 3.90
N VAL A 88 -3.14 5.62 4.55
CA VAL A 88 -4.57 5.72 4.85
C VAL A 88 -5.20 6.54 3.74
N LEU A 89 -6.21 5.98 3.11
CA LEU A 89 -6.84 6.49 1.90
C LEU A 89 -8.23 7.03 2.21
N ASP A 90 -8.66 7.99 1.40
CA ASP A 90 -10.06 8.35 1.25
C ASP A 90 -10.60 7.63 0.01
N PRO A 91 -11.36 6.52 0.14
CA PRO A 91 -11.71 5.68 -1.00
C PRO A 91 -12.31 6.45 -2.18
N PRO A 92 -13.30 7.36 -2.02
CA PRO A 92 -13.85 8.12 -3.14
C PRO A 92 -12.79 8.89 -3.94
N ALA A 93 -11.77 9.44 -3.28
CA ALA A 93 -10.69 10.20 -3.91
C ALA A 93 -9.49 9.32 -4.34
N ALA A 94 -9.38 8.10 -3.81
CA ALA A 94 -8.26 7.18 -4.03
C ALA A 94 -8.55 6.07 -5.06
N GLY A 95 -9.71 6.07 -5.72
CA GLY A 95 -10.12 5.05 -6.70
C GLY A 95 -11.08 3.97 -6.16
N GLY A 96 -11.66 4.21 -4.98
CA GLY A 96 -12.89 3.60 -4.48
C GLY A 96 -12.77 2.24 -3.81
N GLU A 97 -11.62 1.59 -3.89
CA GLU A 97 -11.52 0.16 -3.54
C GLU A 97 -10.86 -0.14 -2.20
N PHE A 98 -9.97 0.72 -1.74
CA PHE A 98 -9.14 0.45 -0.56
C PHE A 98 -9.19 1.64 0.39
N ASP A 99 -9.36 1.34 1.67
CA ASP A 99 -9.22 2.29 2.77
C ASP A 99 -7.76 2.43 3.16
N GLU A 100 -6.95 1.39 2.93
CA GLU A 100 -5.54 1.38 3.30
C GLU A 100 -4.68 0.66 2.25
N ALA A 101 -3.44 1.12 2.10
CA ALA A 101 -2.40 0.37 1.39
C ALA A 101 -1.20 0.13 2.31
N VAL A 102 -0.79 -1.13 2.45
CA VAL A 102 0.38 -1.55 3.24
C VAL A 102 1.38 -2.19 2.28
N LEU A 103 2.46 -1.47 2.00
CA LEU A 103 3.42 -1.83 0.95
C LEU A 103 4.83 -1.90 1.53
N SER A 104 5.65 -2.84 1.06
CA SER A 104 7.08 -2.88 1.38
C SER A 104 7.90 -2.37 0.21
N ASP A 105 8.85 -1.49 0.48
CA ASP A 105 9.80 -0.97 -0.51
C ASP A 105 11.13 -0.59 0.18
N PRO A 106 12.31 -0.98 -0.35
CA PRO A 106 13.60 -0.56 0.20
C PRO A 106 13.77 0.97 0.32
N ALA A 107 13.11 1.73 -0.55
CA ALA A 107 13.12 3.18 -0.56
C ALA A 107 11.95 3.81 0.23
N ALA A 108 11.24 3.05 1.07
CA ALA A 108 10.01 3.52 1.74
C ALA A 108 10.19 4.86 2.47
N THR A 109 11.32 5.10 3.14
CA THR A 109 11.59 6.39 3.81
C THR A 109 11.54 7.56 2.81
N GLY A 110 12.24 7.44 1.69
CA GLY A 110 12.24 8.49 0.65
C GLY A 110 10.87 8.66 -0.02
N ILE A 111 10.11 7.57 -0.14
CA ILE A 111 8.74 7.59 -0.68
C ILE A 111 7.78 8.29 0.29
N VAL A 112 7.83 7.98 1.59
CA VAL A 112 7.05 8.66 2.64
C VAL A 112 7.32 10.15 2.60
N ASP A 113 8.58 10.56 2.53
CA ASP A 113 8.97 11.97 2.47
C ASP A 113 8.45 12.65 1.20
N ALA A 114 8.52 11.97 0.06
CA ALA A 114 8.01 12.48 -1.22
C ALA A 114 6.49 12.69 -1.19
N ILE A 115 5.73 11.71 -0.67
CA ILE A 115 4.27 11.80 -0.52
C ILE A 115 3.92 12.91 0.47
N SER A 116 4.61 12.97 1.62
CA SER A 116 4.36 13.99 2.64
C SER A 116 4.56 15.41 2.11
N ARG A 117 5.63 15.64 1.32
CA ARG A 117 5.85 16.93 0.65
C ARG A 117 4.76 17.24 -0.38
N ALA A 118 4.33 16.26 -1.17
CA ALA A 118 3.26 16.45 -2.15
C ALA A 118 1.91 16.74 -1.48
N MET A 119 1.62 16.14 -0.32
CA MET A 119 0.46 16.46 0.49
C MET A 119 0.53 17.88 1.05
N ALA A 120 1.68 18.28 1.60
CA ALA A 120 1.89 19.62 2.15
C ALA A 120 1.79 20.73 1.10
N ALA A 121 2.27 20.48 -0.14
CA ALA A 121 2.16 21.43 -1.25
C ALA A 121 0.71 21.68 -1.72
N ARG A 122 -0.25 20.87 -1.25
CA ARG A 122 -1.68 21.01 -1.58
C ARG A 122 -2.51 21.63 -0.44
N ALA A 123 -1.93 21.80 0.74
CA ALA A 123 -2.59 22.42 1.89
C ALA A 123 -2.55 23.96 1.77
#